data_AF-A0A7S1D277-F1
#
_entry.id   AF-A0A7S1D277-F1
#
_cell.length_a   1.000
_cell.length_b   1.000
_cell.length_c   1.000
_cell.angle_alpha   90.00
_cell.angle_beta   90.00
_cell.angle_gamma   90.00
#
_symmetry.space_group_name_H-M   'P 1'
#
loop_
_entity.id
_entity.type
_entity.pdbx_description
1 polymer ?
#
loop_
_entity_poly.entity_id
_entity_poly.type
_entity_poly.pdbx_seq_one_letter_code
_entity_poly.pdbx_strand_id
1 'polypeptide(L)'
;DKQTSPTGGMLSTWQDIITGRCLVDEGIFLFNRIVIGTVAQFIATMHLIVYLGARTPKDDPTTPENEGSGKAAHLCGLVFATCACFYSTFSHIPTVINTIRQLRTGALPSMRDPHFIRYRAAQDTPSLLLGGMFWGIWYTGFFVYFFIFLLITLLISDQQAIVASYIAFAVTAAVKLIMLRLVRRSTHKAFHRKNPRFANIWVLCLEAWNLGLGYGYMAIRALKLIGVAVFS
;
A
#
# COMPACT_ATOMS: atom_id res chain seq x y z
N ASP A 1 -32.93 -29.09 -7.94
CA ASP A 1 -31.50 -28.97 -7.52
C ASP A 1 -31.15 -27.52 -7.22
N LYS A 2 -30.26 -27.25 -6.26
CA LYS A 2 -29.62 -25.92 -6.16
C LYS A 2 -28.45 -25.90 -7.14
N GLN A 3 -28.66 -25.24 -8.28
CA GLN A 3 -27.64 -25.07 -9.31
C GLN A 3 -26.40 -24.39 -8.70
N THR A 4 -25.28 -25.11 -8.64
CA THR A 4 -24.03 -24.60 -8.06
C THR A 4 -23.44 -23.55 -8.99
N SER A 5 -23.68 -22.28 -8.68
CA SER A 5 -22.98 -21.18 -9.33
C SER A 5 -21.46 -21.35 -9.16
N PRO A 6 -20.63 -20.93 -10.15
CA PRO A 6 -19.18 -21.06 -10.08
C PRO A 6 -18.65 -20.23 -8.90
N THR A 7 -18.35 -20.92 -7.80
CA THR A 7 -18.39 -20.33 -6.45
C THR A 7 -17.00 -19.86 -6.02
N GLY A 8 -16.80 -18.53 -5.98
CA GLY A 8 -15.57 -17.91 -5.52
C GLY A 8 -14.85 -17.01 -6.54
N GLY A 9 -15.40 -16.82 -7.74
CA GLY A 9 -14.89 -15.80 -8.67
C GLY A 9 -14.98 -14.38 -8.08
N MET A 10 -14.06 -13.49 -8.46
CA MET A 10 -14.10 -12.09 -8.02
C MET A 10 -15.40 -11.40 -8.43
N LEU A 11 -15.87 -11.68 -9.66
CA LEU A 11 -17.13 -11.17 -10.21
C LEU A 11 -18.37 -11.75 -9.52
N SER A 12 -18.40 -13.06 -9.25
CA SER A 12 -19.54 -13.68 -8.52
C SER A 12 -19.64 -13.11 -7.11
N THR A 13 -18.51 -12.89 -6.44
CA THR A 13 -18.47 -12.31 -5.09
C THR A 13 -18.95 -10.86 -5.08
N TRP A 14 -18.62 -10.06 -6.11
CA TRP A 14 -19.23 -8.74 -6.29
C TRP A 14 -20.73 -8.80 -6.54
N GLN A 15 -21.21 -9.77 -7.33
CA GLN A 15 -22.65 -10.00 -7.54
C GLN A 15 -23.36 -10.40 -6.24
N ASP A 16 -22.75 -11.23 -5.40
CA ASP A 16 -23.29 -11.65 -4.09
C ASP A 16 -23.38 -10.49 -3.08
N ILE A 17 -22.48 -9.50 -3.18
CA ILE A 17 -22.54 -8.25 -2.39
C ILE A 17 -23.70 -7.38 -2.89
N ILE A 18 -23.75 -7.11 -4.21
CA ILE A 18 -24.74 -6.20 -4.82
C ILE A 18 -26.18 -6.75 -4.68
N THR A 19 -26.35 -8.07 -4.77
CA THR A 19 -27.66 -8.73 -4.55
C THR A 19 -28.01 -8.95 -3.08
N GLY A 20 -27.15 -8.53 -2.14
CA GLY A 20 -27.37 -8.69 -0.71
C GLY A 20 -27.22 -10.11 -0.15
N ARG A 21 -27.05 -11.12 -1.00
CA ARG A 21 -26.90 -12.54 -0.61
C ARG A 21 -25.76 -12.78 0.40
N CYS A 22 -24.65 -12.07 0.22
CA CYS A 22 -23.51 -12.08 1.16
C CYS A 22 -23.93 -11.74 2.61
N LEU A 23 -24.97 -10.91 2.79
CA LEU A 23 -25.54 -10.58 4.09
C LEU A 23 -26.72 -11.48 4.47
N VAL A 24 -27.65 -11.73 3.55
CA VAL A 24 -28.92 -12.44 3.82
C VAL A 24 -28.76 -13.96 3.91
N ASP A 25 -28.11 -14.57 2.91
CA ASP A 25 -27.96 -16.03 2.83
C ASP A 25 -26.79 -16.53 3.69
N GLU A 26 -25.73 -15.71 3.81
CA GLU A 26 -24.49 -16.12 4.49
C GLU A 26 -24.24 -15.41 5.83
N GLY A 27 -24.85 -14.27 6.13
CA GLY A 27 -24.53 -13.51 7.35
C GLY A 27 -23.07 -13.06 7.41
N ILE A 28 -22.45 -12.71 6.28
CA ILE A 28 -21.14 -12.05 6.24
C ILE A 28 -21.36 -10.54 6.33
N PHE A 29 -21.24 -10.02 7.56
CA PHE A 29 -21.20 -8.59 7.80
C PHE A 29 -19.85 -8.02 7.30
N LEU A 30 -19.90 -7.27 6.19
CA LEU A 30 -18.79 -6.41 5.79
C LEU A 30 -18.55 -5.37 6.88
N PHE A 31 -17.45 -5.47 7.60
CA PHE A 31 -17.09 -4.48 8.62
C PHE A 31 -17.01 -3.09 7.99
N ASN A 32 -17.75 -2.10 8.53
CA ASN A 32 -17.71 -0.71 8.06
C ASN A 32 -16.27 -0.17 7.92
N ARG A 33 -15.34 -0.62 8.77
CA ARG A 33 -13.91 -0.29 8.70
C ARG A 33 -13.24 -0.68 7.38
N ILE A 34 -13.61 -1.81 6.79
CA ILE A 34 -13.10 -2.25 5.48
C ILE A 34 -13.62 -1.31 4.40
N VAL A 35 -14.94 -1.05 4.37
CA VAL A 35 -15.56 -0.15 3.39
C VAL A 35 -14.98 1.27 3.49
N ILE A 36 -14.90 1.83 4.70
CA ILE A 36 -14.30 3.15 4.98
C ILE A 36 -12.82 3.17 4.58
N GLY A 37 -12.06 2.11 4.87
CA GLY A 37 -10.65 1.99 4.46
C GLY A 37 -10.49 2.03 2.94
N THR A 38 -11.27 1.22 2.22
CA THR A 38 -11.29 1.18 0.74
C THR A 38 -11.68 2.53 0.13
N VAL A 39 -12.67 3.23 0.70
CA VAL A 39 -13.11 4.56 0.22
C VAL A 39 -12.06 5.65 0.52
N ALA A 40 -11.49 5.69 1.72
CA ALA A 40 -10.44 6.65 2.06
C ALA A 40 -9.17 6.46 1.20
N GLN A 41 -8.82 5.20 0.94
CA GLN A 41 -7.73 4.79 0.04
C GLN A 41 -8.00 5.19 -1.42
N PHE A 42 -9.24 5.04 -1.91
CA PHE A 42 -9.66 5.52 -3.24
C PHE A 42 -9.46 7.04 -3.35
N ILE A 43 -9.95 7.80 -2.37
CA ILE A 43 -9.83 9.27 -2.33
C ILE A 43 -8.35 9.69 -2.28
N ALA A 44 -7.53 9.04 -1.44
CA ALA A 44 -6.10 9.31 -1.35
C ALA A 44 -5.35 8.96 -2.66
N THR A 45 -5.76 7.89 -3.34
CA THR A 45 -5.22 7.51 -4.66
C THR A 45 -5.51 8.58 -5.70
N MET A 46 -6.75 9.07 -5.78
CA MET A 46 -7.12 10.15 -6.71
C MET A 46 -6.33 11.43 -6.44
N HIS A 47 -6.15 11.83 -5.17
CA HIS A 47 -5.33 12.99 -4.81
C HIS A 47 -3.85 12.83 -5.19
N LEU A 48 -3.28 11.64 -5.02
CA LEU A 48 -1.90 11.35 -5.43
C LEU A 48 -1.73 11.42 -6.94
N ILE A 49 -2.68 10.87 -7.72
CA ILE A 49 -2.67 10.94 -9.19
C ILE A 49 -2.73 12.38 -9.67
N VAL A 50 -3.64 13.20 -9.12
CA VAL A 50 -3.74 14.63 -9.45
C VAL A 50 -2.47 15.37 -9.07
N TYR A 51 -1.89 15.12 -7.89
CA TYR A 51 -0.64 15.77 -7.46
C TYR A 51 0.57 15.39 -8.31
N LEU A 52 0.70 14.14 -8.75
CA LEU A 52 1.78 13.69 -9.63
C LEU A 52 1.60 14.22 -11.06
N GLY A 53 0.37 14.17 -11.59
CA GLY A 53 0.04 14.69 -12.93
C GLY A 53 0.19 16.21 -13.04
N ALA A 54 -0.22 16.97 -12.01
CA ALA A 54 -0.03 18.42 -11.95
C ALA A 54 1.43 18.86 -11.71
N ARG A 55 2.35 17.90 -11.54
CA ARG A 55 3.79 18.13 -11.34
C ARG A 55 4.65 17.49 -12.43
N THR A 56 4.07 17.28 -13.62
CA THR A 56 4.86 17.16 -14.85
C THR A 56 5.83 18.33 -14.95
N PRO A 57 7.06 18.12 -15.46
CA PRO A 57 7.98 19.23 -15.72
C PRO A 57 7.29 20.27 -16.60
N LYS A 58 7.32 21.54 -16.19
CA LYS A 58 6.98 22.64 -17.10
C LYS A 58 8.11 22.74 -18.11
N ASP A 59 7.71 22.82 -19.37
CA ASP A 59 8.54 22.94 -20.56
C ASP A 59 9.59 24.04 -20.37
N ASP A 60 10.85 23.62 -20.18
CA ASP A 60 12.00 24.53 -20.22
C ASP A 60 12.44 24.64 -21.68
N PRO A 61 12.28 25.80 -22.34
CA PRO A 61 12.48 25.93 -23.77
C PRO A 61 13.95 25.80 -24.23
N THR A 62 14.88 25.53 -23.30
CA THR A 62 16.32 25.45 -23.58
C THR A 62 16.82 24.05 -23.96
N THR A 63 16.04 22.97 -23.75
CA THR A 63 16.50 21.57 -23.98
C THR A 63 15.58 20.75 -24.90
N PRO A 64 15.65 20.91 -26.24
CA PRO A 64 14.63 20.38 -27.15
C PRO A 64 14.67 18.85 -27.42
N GLU A 65 15.83 18.18 -27.31
CA GLU A 65 15.95 16.80 -27.84
C GLU A 65 15.38 15.67 -26.97
N ASN A 66 15.31 15.84 -25.64
CA ASN A 66 14.89 14.77 -24.71
C ASN A 66 13.48 14.96 -24.12
N GLU A 67 12.79 16.04 -24.47
CA GLU A 67 11.61 16.53 -23.75
C GLU A 67 10.39 15.60 -23.86
N GLY A 68 10.11 15.09 -25.06
CA GLY A 68 8.96 14.20 -25.31
C GLY A 68 9.05 12.86 -24.57
N SER A 69 10.25 12.34 -24.37
CA SER A 69 10.48 11.06 -23.69
C SER A 69 10.15 11.11 -22.21
N GLY A 70 10.60 12.16 -21.51
CA GLY A 70 10.29 12.36 -20.09
C GLY A 70 8.78 12.52 -19.83
N LYS A 71 8.08 13.26 -20.71
CA LYS A 71 6.61 13.43 -20.66
C LYS A 71 5.89 12.09 -20.86
N ALA A 72 6.32 11.27 -21.82
CA ALA A 72 5.77 9.94 -22.07
C ALA A 72 6.00 8.99 -20.87
N ALA A 73 7.22 8.95 -20.31
CA ALA A 73 7.57 8.12 -19.15
C ALA A 73 6.68 8.43 -17.93
N HIS A 74 6.48 9.73 -17.63
CA HIS A 74 5.58 10.18 -16.57
C HIS A 74 4.13 9.73 -16.82
N LEU A 75 3.60 9.92 -18.03
CA LEU A 75 2.21 9.57 -18.36
C LEU A 75 1.97 8.05 -18.28
N CYS A 76 2.87 7.24 -18.82
CA CYS A 76 2.79 5.78 -18.72
C CYS A 76 2.84 5.31 -17.26
N GLY A 77 3.81 5.79 -16.47
CA GLY A 77 3.92 5.48 -15.05
C GLY A 77 2.66 5.84 -14.25
N LEU A 78 2.06 6.99 -14.55
CA LEU A 78 0.81 7.45 -13.93
C LEU A 78 -0.37 6.52 -14.26
N VAL A 79 -0.53 6.15 -15.53
CA VAL A 79 -1.62 5.24 -15.97
C VAL A 79 -1.48 3.86 -15.33
N PHE A 80 -0.30 3.23 -15.40
CA PHE A 80 -0.11 1.90 -14.82
C PHE A 80 -0.29 1.87 -13.30
N ALA A 81 0.22 2.88 -12.57
CA ALA A 81 0.00 2.99 -11.13
C ALA A 81 -1.47 3.21 -10.78
N THR A 82 -2.19 4.02 -11.57
CA THR A 82 -3.64 4.22 -11.44
C THR A 82 -4.38 2.89 -11.59
N CYS A 83 -4.12 2.14 -12.66
CA CYS A 83 -4.71 0.82 -12.89
C CYS A 83 -4.38 -0.18 -11.75
N ALA A 84 -3.13 -0.20 -11.27
CA ALA A 84 -2.72 -1.07 -10.17
C ALA A 84 -3.44 -0.75 -8.85
N CYS A 85 -3.63 0.55 -8.53
CA CYS A 85 -4.38 0.97 -7.35
C CYS A 85 -5.87 0.64 -7.47
N PHE A 86 -6.50 0.88 -8.63
CA PHE A 86 -7.89 0.47 -8.87
C PHE A 86 -8.06 -1.05 -8.73
N TYR A 87 -7.23 -1.85 -9.40
CA TYR A 87 -7.27 -3.32 -9.30
C TYR A 87 -7.13 -3.80 -7.84
N SER A 88 -6.17 -3.25 -7.11
CA SER A 88 -5.95 -3.62 -5.70
C SER A 88 -7.13 -3.20 -4.81
N THR A 89 -7.78 -2.08 -5.12
CA THR A 89 -8.99 -1.59 -4.41
C THR A 89 -10.20 -2.51 -4.68
N PHE A 90 -10.43 -2.90 -5.94
CA PHE A 90 -11.58 -3.73 -6.35
C PHE A 90 -11.44 -5.22 -6.01
N SER A 91 -10.21 -5.75 -5.93
CA SER A 91 -9.97 -7.16 -5.57
C SER A 91 -10.06 -7.42 -4.06
N HIS A 92 -9.69 -6.45 -3.22
CA HIS A 92 -9.54 -6.68 -1.77
C HIS A 92 -10.84 -7.10 -1.07
N ILE A 93 -11.98 -6.48 -1.39
CA ILE A 93 -13.27 -6.81 -0.74
C ILE A 93 -13.70 -8.27 -1.08
N PRO A 94 -13.74 -8.69 -2.37
CA PRO A 94 -13.90 -10.09 -2.75
C PRO A 94 -12.90 -11.05 -2.09
N THR A 95 -11.61 -10.72 -2.02
CA THR A 95 -10.60 -11.58 -1.39
C THR A 95 -10.87 -11.79 0.09
N VAL A 96 -11.33 -10.77 0.83
CA VAL A 96 -11.71 -10.92 2.24
C VAL A 96 -12.96 -11.78 2.39
N ILE A 97 -14.01 -11.56 1.58
CA ILE A 97 -15.24 -12.37 1.65
C ILE A 97 -14.93 -13.83 1.29
N ASN A 98 -14.16 -14.09 0.24
CA ASN A 98 -13.75 -15.44 -0.13
C ASN A 98 -12.89 -16.11 0.96
N THR A 99 -12.02 -15.35 1.63
CA THR A 99 -11.28 -15.86 2.80
C THR A 99 -12.22 -16.23 3.95
N ILE A 100 -13.22 -15.38 4.25
CA ILE A 100 -14.23 -15.65 5.29
C ILE A 100 -15.07 -16.87 4.92
N ARG A 101 -15.48 -17.01 3.65
CA ARG A 101 -16.19 -18.19 3.12
C ARG A 101 -15.34 -19.46 3.32
N GLN A 102 -14.08 -19.47 2.89
CA GLN A 102 -13.17 -20.62 3.02
C GLN A 102 -12.85 -20.98 4.48
N LEU A 103 -12.79 -20.00 5.38
CA LEU A 103 -12.65 -20.24 6.82
C LEU A 103 -13.92 -20.88 7.41
N ARG A 104 -15.11 -20.42 7.00
CA ARG A 104 -16.41 -20.94 7.48
C ARG A 104 -16.72 -22.34 6.96
N THR A 105 -16.41 -22.64 5.70
CA THR A 105 -16.61 -23.98 5.11
C THR A 105 -15.55 -24.99 5.52
N GLY A 106 -14.48 -24.55 6.20
CA GLY A 106 -13.33 -25.41 6.53
C GLY A 106 -12.48 -25.80 5.31
N ALA A 107 -12.69 -25.16 4.16
CA ALA A 107 -11.88 -25.34 2.96
C ALA A 107 -10.43 -24.87 3.18
N LEU A 108 -10.22 -23.88 4.07
CA LEU A 108 -8.92 -23.62 4.65
C LEU A 108 -8.66 -24.64 5.78
N PRO A 109 -7.68 -25.57 5.63
CA PRO A 109 -7.43 -26.63 6.60
C PRO A 109 -6.82 -26.12 7.91
N SER A 110 -6.67 -24.80 8.09
CA SER A 110 -6.14 -24.17 9.31
C SER A 110 -6.89 -24.62 10.57
N MET A 111 -8.19 -24.91 10.51
CA MET A 111 -8.95 -25.41 11.67
C MET A 111 -8.64 -26.88 12.06
N ARG A 112 -7.92 -27.62 11.20
CA ARG A 112 -7.46 -29.00 11.44
C ARG A 112 -5.95 -29.09 11.71
N ASP A 113 -5.22 -28.00 11.55
CA ASP A 113 -3.81 -27.93 11.91
C ASP A 113 -3.66 -28.00 13.45
N PRO A 114 -2.83 -28.89 14.03
CA PRO A 114 -2.53 -28.86 15.47
C PRO A 114 -1.92 -27.52 15.93
N HIS A 115 -1.41 -26.71 15.00
CA HIS A 115 -0.99 -25.32 15.22
C HIS A 115 -2.12 -24.30 14.99
N PHE A 116 -3.40 -24.67 14.93
CA PHE A 116 -4.51 -23.69 14.82
C PHE A 116 -4.53 -22.67 15.96
N ILE A 117 -4.14 -23.07 17.17
CA ILE A 117 -3.95 -22.15 18.31
C ILE A 117 -2.84 -21.12 18.01
N ARG A 118 -1.86 -21.46 17.16
CA ARG A 118 -0.85 -20.54 16.63
C ARG A 118 -1.38 -19.60 15.52
N TYR A 119 -2.56 -19.91 14.97
CA TYR A 119 -3.39 -19.02 14.11
C TYR A 119 -4.52 -18.31 14.89
N ARG A 120 -4.65 -18.61 16.20
CA ARG A 120 -5.46 -17.86 17.19
C ARG A 120 -4.72 -17.47 18.52
N ALA A 121 -3.66 -16.63 18.73
CA ALA A 121 -1.66 -14.88 17.60
C ALA A 121 -1.89 -13.53 16.81
N ALA A 122 -1.94 -13.68 15.49
CA ALA A 122 -2.25 -12.65 14.52
C ALA A 122 -3.69 -12.10 14.64
N GLN A 123 -4.43 -12.27 15.73
CA GLN A 123 -5.79 -11.70 15.88
C GLN A 123 -5.77 -10.18 16.16
N ASP A 124 -4.60 -9.60 16.42
CA ASP A 124 -4.31 -8.15 16.30
C ASP A 124 -4.07 -7.71 14.82
N THR A 125 -4.04 -8.63 13.85
CA THR A 125 -3.82 -8.29 12.43
C THR A 125 -5.02 -7.64 11.73
N PRO A 126 -6.29 -7.72 12.18
CA PRO A 126 -7.39 -6.92 11.61
C PRO A 126 -7.21 -5.39 11.69
N SER A 127 -6.47 -4.87 12.69
CA SER A 127 -6.10 -3.45 12.71
C SER A 127 -4.90 -3.16 11.80
N LEU A 128 -3.92 -4.08 11.76
CA LEU A 128 -2.84 -4.05 10.76
C LEU A 128 -3.36 -4.23 9.32
N LEU A 129 -4.54 -4.81 9.12
CA LEU A 129 -5.21 -4.95 7.82
C LEU A 129 -5.70 -3.59 7.33
N LEU A 130 -6.35 -2.77 8.17
CA LEU A 130 -6.74 -1.42 7.76
C LEU A 130 -5.53 -0.52 7.45
N GLY A 131 -4.45 -0.65 8.23
CA GLY A 131 -3.16 -0.05 7.88
C GLY A 131 -2.58 -0.61 6.58
N GLY A 132 -2.62 -1.93 6.39
CA GLY A 132 -2.11 -2.64 5.23
C GLY A 132 -2.89 -2.39 3.94
N MET A 133 -4.19 -2.10 4.02
CA MET A 133 -5.03 -1.62 2.92
C MET A 133 -4.49 -0.28 2.42
N PHE A 134 -4.52 0.73 3.30
CA PHE A 134 -4.13 2.10 2.98
C PHE A 134 -2.65 2.19 2.56
N TRP A 135 -1.73 1.72 3.41
CA TRP A 135 -0.30 1.80 3.13
C TRP A 135 0.12 0.82 2.02
N GLY A 136 -0.46 -0.38 1.95
CA GLY A 136 -0.10 -1.36 0.92
C GLY A 136 -0.43 -0.88 -0.48
N ILE A 137 -1.58 -0.21 -0.67
CA ILE A 137 -1.97 0.30 -1.99
C ILE A 137 -1.27 1.62 -2.33
N TRP A 138 -0.94 2.46 -1.33
CA TRP A 138 0.00 3.57 -1.52
C TRP A 138 1.39 3.08 -1.95
N TYR A 139 1.93 2.02 -1.31
CA TYR A 139 3.20 1.40 -1.70
C TYR A 139 3.10 0.74 -3.09
N THR A 140 2.05 -0.02 -3.41
CA THR A 140 1.87 -0.62 -4.75
C THR A 140 1.82 0.44 -5.84
N GLY A 141 1.02 1.50 -5.66
CA GLY A 141 0.96 2.62 -6.60
C GLY A 141 2.31 3.33 -6.76
N PHE A 142 2.97 3.65 -5.64
CA PHE A 142 4.30 4.25 -5.65
C PHE A 142 5.33 3.35 -6.35
N PHE A 143 5.40 2.06 -6.02
CA PHE A 143 6.37 1.14 -6.61
C PHE A 143 6.09 0.83 -8.08
N VAL A 144 4.84 0.69 -8.51
CA VAL A 144 4.49 0.49 -9.94
C VAL A 144 4.84 1.73 -10.75
N TYR A 145 4.48 2.92 -10.27
CA TYR A 145 4.91 4.20 -10.87
C TYR A 145 6.44 4.26 -10.96
N PHE A 146 7.11 4.00 -9.83
CA PHE A 146 8.56 4.07 -9.67
C PHE A 146 9.28 3.10 -10.59
N PHE A 147 8.88 1.83 -10.68
CA PHE A 147 9.57 0.83 -11.51
C PHE A 147 9.40 1.10 -13.01
N ILE A 148 8.24 1.60 -13.44
CA ILE A 148 8.00 1.92 -14.86
C ILE A 148 8.73 3.21 -15.24
N PHE A 149 8.68 4.24 -14.39
CA PHE A 149 9.48 5.45 -14.55
C PHE A 149 10.97 5.12 -14.56
N LEU A 150 11.46 4.36 -13.58
CA LEU A 150 12.85 3.90 -13.46
C LEU A 150 13.33 3.17 -14.70
N LEU A 151 12.54 2.21 -15.21
CA LEU A 151 12.94 1.40 -16.36
C LEU A 151 13.07 2.26 -17.63
N ILE A 152 12.15 3.19 -17.86
CA ILE A 152 12.22 4.10 -19.00
C ILE A 152 13.36 5.13 -18.81
N THR A 153 13.55 5.65 -17.61
CA THR A 153 14.57 6.66 -17.29
C THR A 153 15.99 6.11 -17.29
N LEU A 154 16.23 4.86 -16.84
CA LEU A 154 17.55 4.21 -16.90
C LEU A 154 18.00 3.88 -18.33
N LEU A 155 17.06 3.70 -19.26
CA LEU A 155 17.39 3.42 -20.67
C LEU A 155 17.82 4.69 -21.43
N ILE A 156 17.75 5.88 -20.82
CA ILE A 156 17.73 7.16 -21.55
C ILE A 156 18.69 8.24 -21.01
N SER A 157 19.23 8.15 -19.78
CA SER A 157 20.23 9.14 -19.32
C SER A 157 21.28 8.61 -18.34
N ASP A 158 22.43 9.29 -18.30
CA ASP A 158 23.55 9.01 -17.39
C ASP A 158 23.26 9.52 -15.96
N GLN A 159 23.46 8.67 -14.93
CA GLN A 159 22.58 8.69 -13.73
C GLN A 159 23.21 8.34 -12.37
N GLN A 160 24.38 8.89 -12.04
CA GLN A 160 24.97 8.70 -10.70
C GLN A 160 24.09 9.25 -9.55
N ALA A 161 23.48 10.43 -9.72
CA ALA A 161 22.65 11.07 -8.68
C ALA A 161 21.33 10.32 -8.39
N ILE A 162 20.78 9.65 -9.41
CA ILE A 162 19.54 8.87 -9.30
C ILE A 162 19.83 7.54 -8.59
N VAL A 163 20.92 6.84 -8.93
CA VAL A 163 21.38 5.63 -8.20
C VAL A 163 21.63 5.92 -6.71
N ALA A 164 22.31 7.03 -6.38
CA ALA A 164 22.55 7.40 -4.98
C ALA A 164 21.26 7.58 -4.17
N SER A 165 20.22 8.15 -4.79
CA SER A 165 18.90 8.34 -4.17
C SER A 165 18.20 6.99 -3.87
N TYR A 166 18.39 5.99 -4.72
CA TYR A 166 17.82 4.65 -4.52
C TYR A 166 18.57 3.83 -3.46
N ILE A 167 19.90 3.96 -3.37
CA ILE A 167 20.69 3.34 -2.29
C ILE A 167 20.20 3.88 -0.94
N ALA A 168 20.02 5.19 -0.79
CA ALA A 168 19.51 5.80 0.43
C ALA A 168 18.09 5.30 0.80
N PHE A 169 17.19 5.18 -0.18
CA PHE A 169 15.85 4.65 0.05
C PHE A 169 15.86 3.16 0.44
N ALA A 170 16.63 2.33 -0.27
CA ALA A 170 16.74 0.89 -0.01
C ALA A 170 17.34 0.60 1.39
N VAL A 171 18.38 1.34 1.79
CA VAL A 171 18.95 1.27 3.14
C VAL A 171 17.92 1.67 4.19
N THR A 172 17.17 2.77 3.97
CA THR A 172 16.13 3.23 4.91
C THR A 172 15.02 2.18 5.07
N ALA A 173 14.57 1.56 3.98
CA ALA A 173 13.58 0.49 4.01
C ALA A 173 14.10 -0.77 4.72
N ALA A 174 15.34 -1.19 4.45
CA ALA A 174 15.98 -2.32 5.11
C ALA A 174 16.13 -2.10 6.62
N VAL A 175 16.62 -0.94 7.05
CA VAL A 175 16.72 -0.54 8.47
C VAL A 175 15.35 -0.60 9.14
N LYS A 176 14.30 -0.03 8.53
CA LYS A 176 12.94 -0.08 9.08
C LYS A 176 12.42 -1.52 9.21
N LEU A 177 12.66 -2.38 8.22
CA LEU A 177 12.26 -3.79 8.25
C LEU A 177 13.00 -4.59 9.34
N ILE A 178 14.30 -4.33 9.53
CA ILE A 178 15.09 -4.91 10.62
C ILE A 178 14.55 -4.44 11.98
N MET A 179 14.32 -3.13 12.14
CA MET A 179 13.80 -2.56 13.38
C MET A 179 12.40 -3.10 13.72
N LEU A 180 11.50 -3.22 12.74
CA LEU A 180 10.20 -3.88 12.87
C LEU A 180 10.32 -5.34 13.34
N ARG A 181 11.25 -6.12 12.78
CA ARG A 181 11.50 -7.52 13.19
C ARG A 181 12.03 -7.59 14.63
N LEU A 182 12.95 -6.71 15.02
CA LEU A 182 13.51 -6.64 16.37
C LEU A 182 12.45 -6.22 17.41
N VAL A 183 11.72 -5.13 17.15
CA VAL A 183 10.60 -4.65 17.98
C VAL A 183 9.55 -5.73 18.16
N ARG A 184 9.14 -6.42 17.08
CA ARG A 184 8.13 -7.49 17.16
C ARG A 184 8.62 -8.69 17.99
N ARG A 185 9.90 -9.08 17.85
CA ARG A 185 10.52 -10.18 18.61
C ARG A 185 10.73 -9.85 20.10
N SER A 186 11.00 -8.59 20.43
CA SER A 186 11.16 -8.14 21.82
C SER A 186 9.82 -7.95 22.53
N THR A 187 8.90 -7.20 21.94
CA THR A 187 7.64 -6.75 22.60
C THR A 187 6.51 -7.77 22.62
N HIS A 188 6.45 -8.72 21.67
CA HIS A 188 5.36 -9.70 21.57
C HIS A 188 5.83 -11.14 21.85
N LYS A 189 4.96 -11.96 22.44
CA LYS A 189 5.13 -13.43 22.54
C LYS A 189 3.78 -14.08 22.27
N ALA A 190 3.60 -14.62 21.06
CA ALA A 190 2.30 -15.07 20.58
C ALA A 190 1.23 -13.95 20.77
N PHE A 191 0.01 -14.27 21.23
CA PHE A 191 -1.14 -13.35 21.22
C PHE A 191 -1.15 -12.36 22.40
N HIS A 192 -0.01 -12.22 23.08
CA HIS A 192 0.18 -11.28 24.16
C HIS A 192 1.40 -10.39 23.92
N ARG A 193 1.18 -9.09 24.12
CA ARG A 193 2.24 -8.08 24.27
C ARG A 193 2.90 -8.36 25.61
N LYS A 194 4.18 -8.73 25.64
CA LYS A 194 4.93 -8.96 26.90
C LYS A 194 4.91 -7.72 27.79
N ASN A 195 5.00 -6.55 27.15
CA ASN A 195 4.89 -5.23 27.77
C ASN A 195 4.02 -4.34 26.87
N PRO A 196 2.71 -4.16 27.17
CA PRO A 196 1.81 -3.38 26.31
C PRO A 196 2.22 -1.89 26.22
N ARG A 197 2.78 -1.32 27.29
CA ARG A 197 3.31 0.06 27.30
C ARG A 197 4.44 0.23 26.26
N PHE A 198 5.45 -0.64 26.29
CA PHE A 198 6.54 -0.63 25.31
C PHE A 198 6.06 -0.95 23.88
N ALA A 199 5.11 -1.87 23.71
CA ALA A 199 4.55 -2.17 22.39
C ALA A 199 3.88 -0.93 21.77
N ASN A 200 3.07 -0.20 22.55
CA ASN A 200 2.40 1.02 22.07
C ASN A 200 3.41 2.14 21.75
N ILE A 201 4.42 2.36 22.61
CA ILE A 201 5.48 3.36 22.37
C ILE A 201 6.25 3.03 21.08
N TRP A 202 6.68 1.78 20.91
CA TRP A 202 7.43 1.39 19.70
C TRP A 202 6.59 1.47 18.42
N VAL A 203 5.30 1.13 18.46
CA VAL A 203 4.39 1.33 17.31
C VAL A 203 4.27 2.82 16.98
N LEU A 204 4.04 3.67 17.98
CA LEU A 204 3.98 5.13 17.80
C LEU A 204 5.29 5.68 17.21
N CYS A 205 6.45 5.22 17.67
CA CYS A 205 7.75 5.60 17.09
C CYS A 205 7.91 5.15 15.63
N LEU A 206 7.39 3.98 15.24
CA LEU A 206 7.46 3.44 13.88
C LEU A 206 6.45 4.08 12.92
N GLU A 207 5.34 4.61 13.44
CA GLU A 207 4.37 5.45 12.73
C GLU A 207 4.93 6.88 12.57
N ALA A 208 5.46 7.46 13.65
CA ALA A 208 6.18 8.74 13.62
C ALA A 208 7.41 8.72 12.69
N TRP A 209 8.08 7.57 12.51
CA TRP A 209 9.16 7.40 11.53
C TRP A 209 8.69 7.64 10.09
N ASN A 210 7.49 7.18 9.72
CA ASN A 210 6.92 7.46 8.39
C ASN A 210 6.64 8.97 8.21
N LEU A 211 6.04 9.59 9.23
CA LEU A 211 5.75 11.03 9.23
C LEU A 211 7.03 11.87 9.20
N GLY A 212 8.06 11.49 9.96
CA GLY A 212 9.36 12.15 10.02
C GLY A 212 10.15 12.07 8.72
N LEU A 213 10.12 10.93 8.01
CA LEU A 213 10.72 10.83 6.67
C LEU A 213 10.01 11.75 5.67
N GLY A 214 8.67 11.78 5.66
CA GLY A 214 7.90 12.64 4.78
C GLY A 214 8.12 14.13 5.08
N TYR A 215 8.01 14.52 6.35
CA TYR A 215 8.17 15.91 6.79
C TYR A 215 9.62 16.39 6.63
N GLY A 216 10.61 15.57 6.99
CA GLY A 216 12.03 15.88 6.82
C GLY A 216 12.43 16.09 5.37
N TYR A 217 11.92 15.26 4.44
CA TYR A 217 12.15 15.46 3.01
C TYR A 217 11.52 16.77 2.49
N MET A 218 10.30 17.09 2.93
CA MET A 218 9.65 18.37 2.59
C MET A 218 10.40 19.57 3.19
N ALA A 219 10.87 19.48 4.43
CA ALA A 219 11.64 20.54 5.09
C ALA A 219 12.99 20.78 4.40
N ILE A 220 13.75 19.73 4.06
CA ILE A 220 14.99 19.85 3.29
C ILE A 220 14.72 20.48 1.91
N ARG A 221 13.61 20.12 1.26
CA ARG A 221 13.24 20.70 -0.04
C ARG A 221 12.81 22.17 0.08
N ALA A 222 12.12 22.56 1.15
CA ALA A 222 11.79 23.95 1.45
C ALA A 222 13.04 24.79 1.75
N LEU A 223 13.96 24.28 2.58
CA LEU A 223 15.24 24.94 2.87
C LEU A 223 16.08 25.14 1.60
N LYS A 224 16.12 24.17 0.68
CA LYS A 224 16.78 24.34 -0.63
C LYS A 224 16.12 25.41 -1.49
N LEU A 225 14.79 25.50 -1.52
CA LEU A 225 14.07 26.54 -2.28
C LEU A 225 14.30 27.93 -1.68
N ILE A 226 14.29 28.06 -0.36
CA ILE A 226 14.62 29.31 0.35
C ILE A 226 16.07 29.71 0.07
N GLY A 227 17.01 28.75 0.11
CA GLY A 227 18.42 29.00 -0.22
C GLY A 227 18.60 29.55 -1.64
N VAL A 228 17.95 28.93 -2.65
CA VAL A 228 17.98 29.46 -4.02
C VAL A 228 17.40 30.88 -4.07
N ALA A 229 16.21 31.11 -3.49
CA ALA A 229 15.55 32.41 -3.53
C ALA A 229 16.21 33.53 -2.70
N VAL A 230 17.25 33.22 -1.91
CA VAL A 230 18.07 34.20 -1.15
C VAL A 230 19.42 34.45 -1.83
N PHE A 231 19.86 33.56 -2.72
CA PHE A 231 21.17 33.63 -3.39
C PHE A 231 21.07 33.70 -4.93
N SER A 232 19.90 34.08 -5.47
CA SER A 232 19.64 34.38 -6.89
C SER A 232 19.16 35.81 -7.08
#